data_AF-A0A261BU90-F1
#
_entry.id   AF-A0A261BU90-F1
#
_cell.length_a   1.000
_cell.length_b   1.000
_cell.length_c   1.000
_cell.angle_alpha   90.00
_cell.angle_beta   90.00
_cell.angle_gamma   90.00
#
_symmetry.space_group_name_H-M   'P 1'
#
loop_
_entity.id
_entity.type
_entity.pdbx_description
1 polymer ?
#
loop_
_entity_poly.entity_id
_entity_poly.type
_entity_poly.pdbx_seq_one_letter_code
_entity_poly.pdbx_strand_id
1 'polypeptide(L)'
;MYDQQIAERKLQFHPSDVFTSPFLNGRKLGLWIDLTNTDRYYFPDEVTEKGCIYRKIAMAGRGMSPTKEETDKFIEIVQEFHEKNPDLVVGIHCTHGFNRTGFLIAAFLFQVNEYGLDAAITEVAGNRQGGIYKQDYIDDLYERYDPGDDDRIVAPEKPDWERDTANLIDNEMPSSSQPVAHSNGNGHQNGHSQNGRTPSSKQFMDGLVEGVRHCEDPGKKSILQAKVQELCKWNKQGFPGLQPVSLSRKNIKLLEEEEYMVSWKADGMRYIVYMNDGEVYAFDRDNEVFEIENLDFVTKDGSPLQGTLVDTEVIIDKVMEHGYEVNRPRMLIYDIMRFAGFNVMKEPFHKRFEIIQTEIINKRKAAFVSGRIRPERQIMSVRRKDFYDLCATAKLFEPKFVQHVGHEIDGLIFQPKHRVFAHSFSLKN
;
A
#
# COMPACT_ATOMS: atom_id res chain seq x y z
N MET A 1 22.42 -6.79 -7.80
CA MET A 1 22.71 -5.55 -7.00
C MET A 1 22.05 -5.59 -5.61
N TYR A 2 21.52 -6.74 -5.18
CA TYR A 2 21.09 -7.03 -3.79
C TYR A 2 21.75 -8.31 -3.24
N ASP A 3 22.59 -8.94 -4.05
CA ASP A 3 23.22 -10.23 -3.81
C ASP A 3 24.07 -10.19 -2.53
N GLN A 4 24.66 -9.03 -2.23
CA GLN A 4 25.40 -8.79 -0.99
C GLN A 4 24.51 -8.73 0.27
N GLN A 5 23.21 -8.50 0.11
CA GLN A 5 22.22 -8.50 1.19
C GLN A 5 21.59 -9.89 1.39
N ILE A 6 21.72 -10.79 0.41
CA ILE A 6 21.22 -12.17 0.47
C ILE A 6 22.40 -13.09 0.77
N ALA A 7 22.63 -13.35 2.06
CA ALA A 7 23.77 -14.14 2.54
C ALA A 7 23.84 -15.55 1.94
N GLU A 8 22.68 -16.16 1.67
CA GLU A 8 22.61 -17.48 1.07
C GLU A 8 22.49 -17.38 -0.45
N ARG A 9 23.57 -17.75 -1.15
CA ARG A 9 23.63 -17.70 -2.63
C ARG A 9 22.49 -18.45 -3.32
N LYS A 10 21.97 -19.52 -2.72
CA LYS A 10 20.84 -20.31 -3.26
C LYS A 10 19.51 -19.54 -3.30
N LEU A 11 19.40 -18.42 -2.57
CA LEU A 11 18.22 -17.56 -2.52
C LEU A 11 18.34 -16.36 -3.49
N GLN A 12 19.48 -16.20 -4.15
CA GLN A 12 19.68 -15.18 -5.18
C GLN A 12 19.07 -15.68 -6.49
N PHE A 13 18.41 -14.77 -7.22
CA PHE A 13 17.85 -15.06 -8.53
C PHE A 13 18.54 -14.21 -9.59
N HIS A 14 19.00 -14.88 -10.65
CA HIS A 14 19.58 -14.28 -11.84
C HIS A 14 18.86 -14.75 -13.10
N PRO A 15 18.81 -13.94 -14.17
CA PRO A 15 18.21 -14.37 -15.44
C PRO A 15 18.81 -15.69 -15.98
N SER A 16 20.10 -15.93 -15.74
CA SER A 16 20.76 -17.19 -16.06
C SER A 16 20.07 -18.41 -15.47
N ASP A 17 19.48 -18.29 -14.28
CA ASP A 17 18.84 -19.40 -13.57
C ASP A 17 17.60 -19.89 -14.30
N VAL A 18 16.91 -19.01 -15.05
CA VAL A 18 15.77 -19.37 -15.90
C VAL A 18 16.24 -20.25 -17.06
N PHE A 19 17.36 -19.92 -17.69
CA PHE A 19 17.92 -20.69 -18.81
C PHE A 19 18.45 -22.06 -18.39
N THR A 20 18.83 -22.23 -17.13
CA THR A 20 19.29 -23.50 -16.55
C THR A 20 18.22 -24.21 -15.74
N SER A 21 16.99 -23.69 -15.75
CA SER A 21 15.91 -24.18 -14.89
C SER A 21 15.54 -25.64 -15.23
N PRO A 22 15.40 -26.52 -14.23
CA PRO A 22 14.94 -27.89 -14.48
C PRO A 22 13.54 -27.94 -15.10
N PHE A 23 12.71 -26.92 -14.88
CA PHE A 23 11.35 -26.81 -15.43
C PHE A 23 11.31 -26.68 -16.96
N LEU A 24 12.43 -26.36 -17.61
CA LEU A 24 12.50 -26.37 -19.07
C LEU A 24 12.44 -27.80 -19.65
N ASN A 25 12.70 -28.85 -18.84
CA ASN A 25 12.62 -30.26 -19.25
C ASN A 25 13.37 -30.55 -20.56
N GLY A 26 14.56 -29.94 -20.74
CA GLY A 26 15.39 -30.09 -21.94
C GLY A 26 15.00 -29.19 -23.13
N ARG A 27 13.90 -28.44 -23.04
CA ARG A 27 13.53 -27.41 -24.03
C ARG A 27 14.33 -26.13 -23.81
N LYS A 28 14.35 -25.25 -24.81
CA LYS A 28 15.03 -23.95 -24.73
C LYS A 28 14.02 -22.82 -24.57
N LEU A 29 14.34 -21.85 -23.71
CA LEU A 29 13.60 -20.60 -23.62
C LEU A 29 13.89 -19.74 -24.85
N GLY A 30 12.88 -19.44 -25.65
CA GLY A 30 13.04 -18.69 -26.89
C GLY A 30 12.40 -17.30 -26.90
N LEU A 31 11.45 -17.05 -26.00
CA LEU A 31 10.83 -15.74 -25.80
C LEU A 31 10.69 -15.45 -24.31
N TRP A 32 11.08 -14.24 -23.91
CA TRP A 32 10.92 -13.71 -22.55
C TRP A 32 10.02 -12.47 -22.61
N ILE A 33 8.86 -12.56 -21.98
CA ILE A 33 7.87 -11.48 -21.88
C ILE A 33 7.96 -10.82 -20.50
N ASP A 34 8.37 -9.56 -20.48
CA ASP A 34 8.42 -8.70 -19.31
C ASP A 34 7.16 -7.82 -19.21
N LEU A 35 6.33 -8.10 -18.21
CA LEU A 35 5.09 -7.35 -17.94
C LEU A 35 5.30 -6.14 -17.01
N THR A 36 6.51 -5.91 -16.54
CA THR A 36 6.81 -4.87 -15.55
C THR A 36 6.87 -3.49 -16.20
N ASN A 37 6.38 -2.48 -15.49
CA ASN A 37 6.48 -1.08 -15.93
C ASN A 37 7.74 -0.39 -15.37
N THR A 38 8.87 -1.10 -15.40
CA THR A 38 10.15 -0.64 -14.88
C THR A 38 11.30 -1.42 -15.49
N ASP A 39 12.45 -0.79 -15.73
CA ASP A 39 13.63 -1.45 -16.31
C ASP A 39 14.65 -1.88 -15.24
N ARG A 40 14.17 -2.04 -14.00
CA ARG A 40 15.03 -2.32 -12.83
C ARG A 40 15.39 -3.79 -12.64
N TYR A 41 14.61 -4.71 -13.21
CA TYR A 41 14.73 -6.13 -12.87
C TYR A 41 15.71 -6.88 -13.76
N TYR A 42 15.67 -6.61 -15.08
CA TYR A 42 16.44 -7.36 -16.06
C TYR A 42 17.07 -6.41 -17.09
N PHE A 43 18.30 -6.70 -17.47
CA PHE A 43 18.94 -6.09 -18.62
C PHE A 43 18.63 -6.93 -19.86
N PRO A 44 18.00 -6.36 -20.91
CA PRO A 44 17.63 -7.12 -22.11
C PRO A 44 18.80 -7.87 -22.78
N ASP A 45 20.01 -7.33 -22.65
CA ASP A 45 21.23 -7.93 -23.20
C ASP A 45 21.52 -9.31 -22.59
N GLU A 46 21.29 -9.50 -21.29
CA GLU A 46 21.50 -10.79 -20.61
C GLU A 46 20.59 -11.92 -21.15
N VAL A 47 19.42 -11.54 -21.65
CA VAL A 47 18.44 -12.47 -22.26
C VAL A 47 18.78 -12.71 -23.72
N THR A 48 19.08 -11.64 -24.47
CA THR A 48 19.33 -11.72 -25.92
C THR A 48 20.67 -12.38 -26.25
N GLU A 49 21.70 -12.23 -25.41
CA GLU A 49 22.98 -12.95 -25.52
C GLU A 49 22.81 -14.48 -25.41
N LYS A 50 21.73 -14.97 -24.77
CA LYS A 50 21.39 -16.39 -24.68
C LYS A 50 20.56 -16.89 -25.87
N GLY A 51 20.35 -16.06 -26.90
CA GLY A 51 19.56 -16.38 -28.08
C GLY A 51 18.05 -16.35 -27.83
N CYS A 52 17.60 -15.64 -26.79
CA CYS A 52 16.19 -15.51 -26.44
C CYS A 52 15.66 -14.13 -26.82
N ILE A 53 14.47 -14.08 -27.42
CA ILE A 53 13.82 -12.83 -27.79
C ILE A 53 13.28 -12.18 -26.51
N TYR A 54 13.62 -10.91 -26.26
CA TYR A 54 13.05 -10.15 -25.15
C TYR A 54 11.94 -9.21 -25.63
N ARG A 55 10.76 -9.30 -25.02
CA ARG A 55 9.59 -8.44 -25.32
C ARG A 55 9.06 -7.81 -24.06
N LYS A 56 8.87 -6.49 -24.09
CA LYS A 56 8.28 -5.74 -22.98
C LYS A 56 6.84 -5.35 -23.28
N ILE A 57 5.92 -5.75 -22.42
CA ILE A 57 4.51 -5.34 -22.43
C ILE A 57 4.29 -4.61 -21.11
N ALA A 58 4.64 -3.32 -21.07
CA ALA A 58 4.60 -2.55 -19.84
C ALA A 58 3.15 -2.36 -19.35
N MET A 59 2.75 -3.11 -18.33
CA MET A 59 1.41 -3.06 -17.75
C MET A 59 1.35 -2.08 -16.58
N ALA A 60 0.29 -1.29 -16.50
CA ALA A 60 0.08 -0.34 -15.41
C ALA A 60 0.21 -1.01 -14.02
N GLY A 61 0.82 -0.31 -13.06
CA GLY A 61 0.86 -0.73 -11.66
C GLY A 61 -0.54 -0.69 -11.00
N ARG A 62 -0.62 -1.01 -9.70
CA ARG A 62 -1.81 -0.79 -8.82
C ARG A 62 -2.95 -1.81 -8.92
N GLY A 63 -2.63 -3.11 -8.90
CA GLY A 63 -3.65 -4.12 -8.66
C GLY A 63 -4.63 -4.38 -9.80
N MET A 64 -4.70 -3.57 -10.85
CA MET A 64 -5.62 -3.85 -11.96
C MET A 64 -5.17 -5.04 -12.82
N SER A 65 -6.13 -5.86 -13.25
CA SER A 65 -5.96 -6.91 -14.24
C SER A 65 -5.57 -6.34 -15.63
N PRO A 66 -4.89 -7.12 -16.48
CA PRO A 66 -4.55 -6.71 -17.85
C PRO A 66 -5.77 -6.28 -18.67
N THR A 67 -5.71 -5.18 -19.41
CA THR A 67 -6.84 -4.75 -20.26
C THR A 67 -7.09 -5.73 -21.40
N LYS A 68 -8.22 -5.60 -22.10
CA LYS A 68 -8.51 -6.42 -23.28
C LYS A 68 -7.43 -6.26 -24.34
N GLU A 69 -7.01 -5.02 -24.63
CA GLU A 69 -5.98 -4.72 -25.62
C GLU A 69 -4.61 -5.29 -25.23
N GLU A 70 -4.26 -5.23 -23.94
CA GLU A 70 -3.02 -5.83 -23.44
C GLU A 70 -3.05 -7.36 -23.52
N THR A 71 -4.22 -7.96 -23.27
CA THR A 71 -4.45 -9.41 -23.37
C THR A 71 -4.37 -9.87 -24.82
N ASP A 72 -5.07 -9.18 -25.73
CA ASP A 72 -5.06 -9.47 -27.16
C ASP A 72 -3.62 -9.37 -27.73
N LYS A 73 -2.88 -8.33 -27.35
CA LYS A 73 -1.47 -8.15 -27.74
C LYS A 73 -0.56 -9.25 -27.20
N PHE A 74 -0.78 -9.68 -25.95
CA PHE A 74 -0.02 -10.80 -25.39
C PHE A 74 -0.29 -12.08 -26.17
N ILE A 75 -1.55 -12.39 -26.45
CA ILE A 75 -1.96 -13.57 -27.21
C ILE A 75 -1.34 -13.56 -28.60
N GLU A 76 -1.43 -12.43 -29.32
CA GLU A 76 -0.83 -12.24 -30.64
C GLU A 76 0.67 -12.54 -30.62
N ILE A 77 1.43 -11.95 -29.68
CA ILE A 77 2.88 -12.15 -29.55
C ILE A 77 3.21 -13.63 -29.30
N VAL A 78 2.45 -14.31 -28.44
CA VAL A 78 2.70 -15.71 -28.10
C VAL A 78 2.34 -16.64 -29.26
N GLN A 79 1.21 -16.40 -29.94
CA GLN A 79 0.79 -17.18 -31.11
C GLN A 79 1.81 -17.03 -32.24
N GLU A 80 2.17 -15.81 -32.63
CA GLU A 80 3.17 -15.56 -33.67
C GLU A 80 4.52 -16.22 -33.35
N PHE A 81 4.90 -16.24 -32.06
CA PHE A 81 6.13 -16.87 -31.62
C PHE A 81 6.05 -18.40 -31.72
N HIS A 82 4.97 -19.02 -31.23
CA HIS A 82 4.76 -20.46 -31.28
C HIS A 82 4.64 -20.98 -32.71
N GLU A 83 4.00 -20.24 -33.61
CA GLU A 83 3.92 -20.59 -35.04
C GLU A 83 5.30 -20.71 -35.69
N LYS A 84 6.22 -19.81 -35.32
CA LYS A 84 7.59 -19.79 -35.85
C LYS A 84 8.55 -20.70 -35.09
N ASN A 85 8.25 -21.01 -33.83
CA ASN A 85 9.16 -21.68 -32.90
C ASN A 85 8.43 -22.71 -32.01
N PRO A 86 7.85 -23.79 -32.57
CA PRO A 86 7.00 -24.73 -31.83
C PRO A 86 7.73 -25.49 -30.71
N ASP A 87 9.06 -25.65 -30.81
CA ASP A 87 9.88 -26.37 -29.83
C ASP A 87 10.43 -25.47 -28.70
N LEU A 88 10.21 -24.15 -28.79
CA LEU A 88 10.74 -23.18 -27.83
C LEU A 88 9.70 -22.78 -26.79
N VAL A 89 10.17 -22.56 -25.56
CA VAL A 89 9.33 -22.15 -24.44
C VAL A 89 9.25 -20.63 -24.36
N VAL A 90 8.06 -20.13 -24.01
CA VAL A 90 7.83 -18.74 -23.64
C VAL A 90 7.90 -18.59 -22.12
N GLY A 91 8.77 -17.70 -21.65
CA GLY A 91 8.84 -17.27 -20.26
C GLY A 91 8.11 -15.95 -20.10
N ILE A 92 7.33 -15.84 -19.04
CA ILE A 92 6.57 -14.64 -18.72
C ILE A 92 6.76 -14.31 -17.24
N HIS A 93 6.93 -13.02 -16.94
CA HIS A 93 6.94 -12.56 -15.56
C HIS A 93 6.27 -11.20 -15.42
N CYS A 94 5.77 -10.93 -14.22
CA CYS A 94 5.41 -9.59 -13.77
C CYS A 94 6.27 -9.24 -12.55
N THR A 95 5.81 -8.31 -11.71
CA THR A 95 6.53 -7.94 -10.48
C THR A 95 6.62 -9.09 -9.50
N HIS A 96 5.51 -9.80 -9.26
CA HIS A 96 5.47 -10.94 -8.33
C HIS A 96 5.43 -12.30 -9.05
N GLY A 97 5.08 -12.32 -10.34
CA GLY A 97 4.97 -13.56 -11.13
C GLY A 97 3.73 -14.41 -10.80
N PHE A 98 2.67 -13.81 -10.25
CA PHE A 98 1.42 -14.51 -9.88
C PHE A 98 0.22 -13.95 -10.66
N ASN A 99 -0.41 -12.86 -10.22
CA ASN A 99 -1.72 -12.45 -10.76
C ASN A 99 -1.74 -12.09 -12.25
N ARG A 100 -0.94 -11.10 -12.71
CA ARG A 100 -0.96 -10.72 -14.14
C ARG A 100 -0.46 -11.83 -15.04
N THR A 101 0.58 -12.53 -14.58
CA THR A 101 1.16 -13.67 -15.27
C THR A 101 0.12 -14.78 -15.43
N GLY A 102 -0.52 -15.17 -14.33
CA GLY A 102 -1.56 -16.17 -14.30
C GLY A 102 -2.79 -15.77 -15.10
N PHE A 103 -3.22 -14.51 -15.02
CA PHE A 103 -4.35 -13.98 -15.80
C PHE A 103 -4.10 -14.12 -17.31
N LEU A 104 -2.94 -13.68 -17.80
CA LEU A 104 -2.61 -13.78 -19.22
C LEU A 104 -2.47 -15.24 -19.67
N ILE A 105 -1.88 -16.10 -18.84
CA ILE A 105 -1.80 -17.54 -19.14
C ILE A 105 -3.20 -18.15 -19.20
N ALA A 106 -4.07 -17.89 -18.22
CA ALA A 106 -5.44 -18.41 -18.20
C ALA A 106 -6.25 -17.91 -19.40
N ALA A 107 -6.14 -16.61 -19.74
CA ALA A 107 -6.79 -16.04 -20.93
C ALA A 107 -6.29 -16.68 -22.23
N PHE A 108 -4.99 -16.96 -22.34
CA PHE A 108 -4.42 -17.66 -23.49
C PHE A 108 -4.91 -19.12 -23.57
N LEU A 109 -4.90 -19.84 -22.46
CA LEU A 109 -5.39 -21.23 -22.41
C LEU A 109 -6.86 -21.31 -22.81
N PHE A 110 -7.69 -20.38 -22.34
CA PHE A 110 -9.10 -20.29 -22.70
C PHE A 110 -9.30 -19.95 -24.19
N GLN A 111 -8.70 -18.84 -24.66
CA GLN A 111 -8.96 -18.32 -26.02
C GLN A 111 -8.27 -19.11 -27.14
N VAL A 112 -7.13 -19.76 -26.85
CA VAL A 112 -6.28 -20.39 -27.87
C VAL A 112 -6.20 -21.90 -27.71
N ASN A 113 -6.12 -22.41 -26.47
CA ASN A 113 -5.96 -23.85 -26.22
C ASN A 113 -7.28 -24.57 -25.92
N GLU A 114 -8.42 -23.90 -26.06
CA GLU A 114 -9.77 -24.46 -25.87
C GLU A 114 -10.00 -25.02 -24.46
N TYR A 115 -9.30 -24.49 -23.45
CA TYR A 115 -9.57 -24.84 -22.05
C TYR A 115 -10.90 -24.21 -21.61
N GLY A 116 -11.68 -24.93 -20.80
CA GLY A 116 -12.73 -24.30 -20.00
C GLY A 116 -12.09 -23.29 -19.03
N LEU A 117 -12.80 -22.22 -18.66
CA LEU A 117 -12.23 -21.14 -17.86
C LEU A 117 -11.70 -21.63 -16.51
N ASP A 118 -12.51 -22.45 -15.81
CA ASP A 118 -12.13 -23.11 -14.56
C ASP A 118 -10.88 -23.97 -14.70
N ALA A 119 -10.81 -24.74 -15.80
CA ALA A 119 -9.67 -25.60 -16.09
C ALA A 119 -8.42 -24.76 -16.34
N ALA A 120 -8.53 -23.63 -17.05
CA ALA A 120 -7.42 -22.71 -17.29
C ALA A 120 -6.89 -22.09 -15.98
N ILE A 121 -7.77 -21.62 -15.11
CA ILE A 121 -7.40 -21.05 -13.80
C ILE A 121 -6.75 -22.12 -12.91
N THR A 122 -7.33 -23.32 -12.89
CA THR A 122 -6.83 -24.47 -12.11
C THR A 122 -5.47 -24.94 -12.61
N GLU A 123 -5.24 -24.97 -13.93
CA GLU A 123 -3.97 -25.35 -14.54
C GLU A 123 -2.84 -24.40 -14.09
N VAL A 124 -3.12 -23.09 -14.02
CA VAL A 124 -2.18 -22.10 -13.50
C VAL A 124 -1.86 -22.38 -12.03
N ALA A 125 -2.88 -22.63 -11.20
CA ALA A 125 -2.68 -22.93 -9.78
C ALA A 125 -1.91 -24.25 -9.54
N GLY A 126 -2.11 -25.25 -10.39
CA GLY A 126 -1.41 -26.54 -10.32
C GLY A 126 0.08 -26.45 -10.66
N ASN A 127 0.45 -25.57 -11.60
CA ASN A 127 1.85 -25.41 -12.03
C ASN A 127 2.59 -24.26 -11.32
N ARG A 128 1.86 -23.35 -10.68
CA ARG A 128 2.41 -22.25 -9.89
C ARG A 128 1.70 -22.21 -8.54
N GLN A 129 2.38 -22.67 -7.49
CA GLN A 129 1.84 -22.65 -6.13
C GLN A 129 1.32 -21.26 -5.76
N GLY A 130 0.04 -21.14 -5.43
CA GLY A 130 -0.64 -19.86 -5.14
C GLY A 130 -1.37 -19.24 -6.33
N GLY A 131 -1.10 -19.68 -7.57
CA GLY A 131 -1.86 -19.33 -8.77
C GLY A 131 -2.12 -17.83 -8.94
N ILE A 132 -3.36 -17.51 -9.26
CA ILE A 132 -3.92 -16.16 -9.17
C ILE A 132 -4.58 -16.04 -7.79
N TYR A 133 -3.95 -15.31 -6.87
CA TYR A 133 -4.41 -15.21 -5.48
C TYR A 133 -5.27 -13.95 -5.22
N LYS A 134 -5.49 -13.12 -6.24
CA LYS A 134 -6.33 -11.92 -6.18
C LYS A 134 -7.69 -12.17 -6.83
N GLN A 135 -8.76 -12.06 -6.05
CA GLN A 135 -10.12 -12.37 -6.49
C GLN A 135 -10.57 -11.49 -7.68
N ASP A 136 -10.21 -10.21 -7.68
CA ASP A 136 -10.56 -9.27 -8.76
C ASP A 136 -10.01 -9.69 -10.14
N TYR A 137 -8.90 -10.45 -10.18
CA TYR A 137 -8.37 -10.99 -11.43
C TYR A 137 -9.17 -12.19 -11.91
N ILE A 138 -9.64 -13.03 -10.98
CA ILE A 138 -10.47 -14.19 -11.31
C ILE A 138 -11.85 -13.70 -11.75
N ASP A 139 -12.44 -12.75 -11.01
CA ASP A 139 -13.75 -12.18 -11.34
C ASP A 139 -13.75 -11.54 -12.73
N ASP A 140 -12.69 -10.81 -13.09
CA ASP A 140 -12.54 -10.23 -14.43
C ASP A 140 -12.38 -11.29 -15.54
N LEU A 141 -11.72 -12.42 -15.25
CA LEU A 141 -11.70 -13.55 -16.19
C LEU A 141 -13.12 -14.08 -16.45
N TYR A 142 -13.93 -14.27 -15.41
CA TYR A 142 -15.33 -14.69 -15.55
C TYR A 142 -16.15 -13.62 -16.28
N GLU A 143 -16.05 -12.35 -15.90
CA GLU A 143 -16.80 -11.28 -16.56
C GLU A 143 -16.50 -11.18 -18.06
N ARG A 144 -15.26 -11.44 -18.48
CA ARG A 144 -14.87 -11.41 -19.89
C ARG A 144 -15.27 -12.64 -20.68
N TYR A 145 -15.15 -13.81 -20.08
CA TYR A 145 -15.14 -15.08 -20.82
C TYR A 145 -16.27 -16.02 -20.43
N ASP A 146 -16.83 -15.90 -19.23
CA ASP A 146 -17.97 -16.68 -18.76
C ASP A 146 -18.85 -15.92 -17.74
N PRO A 147 -19.53 -14.83 -18.17
CA PRO A 147 -20.25 -13.94 -17.26
C PRO A 147 -21.52 -14.56 -16.66
N GLY A 148 -21.97 -15.69 -17.20
CA GLY A 148 -23.16 -16.41 -16.74
C GLY A 148 -22.87 -17.49 -15.70
N ASP A 149 -21.60 -17.70 -15.35
CA ASP A 149 -21.24 -18.67 -14.32
C ASP A 149 -21.36 -18.05 -12.91
N ASP A 150 -22.26 -18.66 -12.13
CA ASP A 150 -22.51 -18.30 -10.74
C ASP A 150 -21.58 -19.05 -9.76
N ASP A 151 -20.89 -20.13 -10.20
CA ASP A 151 -19.99 -20.96 -9.38
C ASP A 151 -18.52 -20.59 -9.62
N ARG A 152 -18.20 -19.31 -9.42
CA ARG A 152 -16.85 -18.77 -9.69
C ARG A 152 -15.80 -19.33 -8.74
N ILE A 153 -14.63 -19.67 -9.28
CA ILE A 153 -13.47 -20.07 -8.47
C ILE A 153 -13.12 -18.96 -7.47
N VAL A 154 -12.99 -19.36 -6.20
CA VAL A 154 -12.51 -18.50 -5.12
C VAL A 154 -10.97 -18.53 -5.11
N ALA A 155 -10.36 -17.35 -5.09
CA ALA A 155 -8.92 -17.19 -5.01
C ALA A 155 -8.36 -17.84 -3.73
N PRO A 156 -7.18 -18.48 -3.79
CA PRO A 156 -6.49 -18.97 -2.61
C PRO A 156 -6.07 -17.81 -1.68
N GLU A 157 -5.74 -18.15 -0.42
CA GLU A 157 -5.18 -17.16 0.51
C GLU A 157 -3.93 -16.48 -0.09
N LYS A 158 -3.80 -15.17 0.18
CA LYS A 158 -2.60 -14.41 -0.20
C LYS A 158 -1.34 -15.08 0.38
N PRO A 159 -0.26 -15.22 -0.40
CA PRO A 159 1.01 -15.75 0.11
C PRO A 159 1.54 -14.97 1.31
N ASP A 160 2.27 -15.63 2.23
CA ASP A 160 2.81 -15.01 3.47
C ASP A 160 3.56 -13.69 3.22
N TRP A 161 4.44 -13.69 2.23
CA TRP A 161 5.21 -12.50 1.85
C TRP A 161 4.32 -11.38 1.28
N GLU A 162 3.13 -11.72 0.78
CA GLU A 162 2.11 -10.74 0.42
C GLU A 162 1.26 -10.31 1.61
N ARG A 163 1.09 -11.16 2.63
CA ARG A 163 0.42 -10.80 3.89
C ARG A 163 1.24 -9.77 4.68
N ASP A 164 2.56 -9.93 4.70
CA ASP A 164 3.47 -8.95 5.31
C ASP A 164 3.55 -7.63 4.50
N THR A 165 3.28 -7.67 3.18
CA THR A 165 3.16 -6.46 2.35
C THR A 165 1.74 -5.89 2.29
N ALA A 166 0.70 -6.63 2.72
CA ALA A 166 -0.66 -6.11 2.88
C ALA A 166 -0.73 -5.09 4.03
N ASN A 167 0.10 -5.25 5.07
CA ASN A 167 0.28 -4.23 6.11
C ASN A 167 1.00 -2.96 5.60
N LEU A 168 1.53 -2.98 4.36
CA LEU A 168 2.19 -1.85 3.70
C LEU A 168 1.34 -1.25 2.55
N ILE A 169 0.35 -1.98 2.02
CA ILE A 169 -0.37 -1.62 0.78
C ILE A 169 -1.86 -2.02 0.80
N ASP A 170 -2.67 -1.46 1.70
CA ASP A 170 -4.12 -1.37 1.43
C ASP A 170 -4.57 0.09 1.41
N ASN A 171 -4.81 0.61 0.20
CA ASN A 171 -5.63 1.79 -0.12
C ASN A 171 -6.11 1.57 -1.56
N GLU A 172 -7.30 1.00 -1.74
CA GLU A 172 -8.44 1.62 -2.47
C GLU A 172 -9.56 0.61 -2.80
N MET A 173 -10.66 0.74 -2.04
CA MET A 173 -12.09 0.84 -2.40
C MET A 173 -12.67 0.10 -3.63
N PRO A 174 -13.78 -0.66 -3.45
CA PRO A 174 -14.69 -1.04 -4.54
C PRO A 174 -15.67 0.09 -4.91
N SER A 175 -16.00 0.16 -6.21
CA SER A 175 -17.03 1.01 -6.80
C SER A 175 -18.41 0.38 -6.69
N SER A 176 -19.40 1.24 -6.43
CA SER A 176 -20.82 0.95 -6.27
C SER A 176 -21.55 0.54 -7.55
N SER A 177 -22.46 -0.43 -7.43
CA SER A 177 -23.70 -0.50 -8.19
C SER A 177 -24.84 -1.03 -7.30
N GLN A 178 -25.95 -0.30 -7.30
CA GLN A 178 -27.29 -0.68 -6.82
C GLN A 178 -28.27 -0.25 -7.92
N PRO A 179 -29.57 -0.65 -7.95
CA PRO A 179 -30.39 -1.30 -6.91
C PRO A 179 -31.32 -2.43 -7.40
N VAL A 180 -31.89 -3.26 -6.50
CA VAL A 180 -33.36 -3.55 -6.44
C VAL A 180 -33.78 -4.38 -5.21
N ALA A 181 -35.03 -4.19 -4.82
CA ALA A 181 -35.70 -4.66 -3.61
C ALA A 181 -36.58 -5.92 -3.79
N HIS A 182 -36.98 -6.48 -2.64
CA HIS A 182 -38.13 -7.35 -2.33
C HIS A 182 -38.06 -8.88 -2.53
N SER A 183 -38.04 -9.61 -1.39
CA SER A 183 -39.19 -10.38 -0.82
C SER A 183 -38.86 -11.80 -0.33
N ASN A 184 -39.14 -12.02 0.97
CA ASN A 184 -39.58 -13.24 1.69
C ASN A 184 -39.32 -14.66 1.15
N GLY A 185 -38.78 -15.52 2.05
CA GLY A 185 -39.03 -16.97 2.01
C GLY A 185 -38.26 -17.78 3.06
N ASN A 186 -38.97 -18.29 4.07
CA ASN A 186 -38.54 -19.24 5.11
C ASN A 186 -37.91 -20.55 4.57
N GLY A 187 -37.02 -21.19 5.35
CA GLY A 187 -36.88 -22.67 5.29
C GLY A 187 -35.56 -23.31 5.79
N HIS A 188 -35.46 -23.51 7.11
CA HIS A 188 -34.81 -24.62 7.86
C HIS A 188 -33.51 -25.33 7.43
N GLN A 189 -32.53 -25.29 8.38
CA GLN A 189 -31.74 -26.39 9.01
C GLN A 189 -31.05 -27.42 8.09
N ASN A 190 -29.74 -27.71 8.18
CA ASN A 190 -28.99 -28.25 9.34
C ASN A 190 -27.52 -28.48 8.93
N GLY A 191 -26.58 -28.46 9.89
CA GLY A 191 -25.26 -29.09 9.71
C GLY A 191 -24.07 -28.37 10.32
N HIS A 192 -23.95 -28.45 11.65
CA HIS A 192 -22.79 -28.00 12.42
C HIS A 192 -21.47 -28.60 11.93
N SER A 193 -20.45 -27.75 11.76
CA SER A 193 -19.13 -28.02 12.32
C SER A 193 -18.53 -26.70 12.83
N GLN A 194 -18.52 -26.57 14.15
CA GLN A 194 -17.87 -25.48 14.85
C GLN A 194 -16.35 -25.66 14.75
N ASN A 195 -15.68 -24.70 14.13
CA ASN A 195 -14.36 -24.29 14.58
C ASN A 195 -14.38 -22.77 14.71
N GLY A 196 -14.87 -22.30 15.85
CA GLY A 196 -14.80 -20.91 16.26
C GLY A 196 -13.35 -20.50 16.45
N ARG A 197 -12.74 -19.94 15.42
CA ARG A 197 -11.73 -18.89 15.60
C ARG A 197 -12.46 -17.57 15.43
N THR A 198 -12.62 -16.86 16.54
CA THR A 198 -12.93 -15.43 16.54
C THR A 198 -12.03 -14.76 15.50
N PRO A 199 -12.56 -13.92 14.59
CA PRO A 199 -11.71 -13.10 13.73
C PRO A 199 -10.75 -12.34 14.62
N SER A 200 -9.44 -12.43 14.36
CA SER A 200 -8.45 -11.63 15.07
C SER A 200 -8.88 -10.16 14.98
N SER A 201 -9.21 -9.54 16.12
CA SER A 201 -9.51 -8.10 16.21
C SER A 201 -8.34 -7.34 15.59
N LYS A 202 -8.61 -6.38 14.71
CA LYS A 202 -7.56 -5.61 14.06
C LYS A 202 -6.69 -4.91 15.12
N GLN A 203 -5.38 -4.92 14.93
CA GLN A 203 -4.44 -4.35 15.90
C GLN A 203 -3.81 -3.09 15.36
N PHE A 204 -3.69 -2.07 16.21
CA PHE A 204 -2.94 -0.88 15.87
C PHE A 204 -1.46 -1.22 15.76
N MET A 205 -0.81 -0.80 14.68
CA MET A 205 0.59 -1.10 14.42
C MET A 205 0.92 -2.60 14.52
N ASP A 206 0.03 -3.49 14.06
CA ASP A 206 0.19 -4.96 14.16
C ASP A 206 0.48 -5.45 15.59
N GLY A 207 -0.01 -4.72 16.60
CA GLY A 207 0.20 -5.03 18.01
C GLY A 207 1.55 -4.56 18.58
N LEU A 208 2.40 -3.89 17.78
CA LEU A 208 3.70 -3.37 18.22
C LEU A 208 3.59 -2.19 19.21
N VAL A 209 2.40 -1.60 19.36
CA VAL A 209 2.13 -0.54 20.33
C VAL A 209 1.04 -1.00 21.29
N GLU A 210 1.48 -1.46 22.46
CA GLU A 210 0.59 -1.90 23.53
C GLU A 210 -0.24 -0.73 24.09
N GLY A 211 -1.51 -0.99 24.44
CA GLY A 211 -2.39 -0.01 25.08
C GLY A 211 -3.27 0.80 24.12
N VAL A 212 -3.13 0.62 22.81
CA VAL A 212 -4.09 1.16 21.82
C VAL A 212 -5.23 0.16 21.62
N ARG A 213 -6.48 0.61 21.72
CA ARG A 213 -7.67 -0.24 21.60
C ARG A 213 -8.33 -0.09 20.24
N HIS A 214 -8.70 -1.20 19.60
CA HIS A 214 -9.58 -1.18 18.43
C HIS A 214 -11.00 -0.82 18.86
N CYS A 215 -11.68 0.05 18.10
CA CYS A 215 -13.04 0.47 18.40
C CYS A 215 -14.03 -0.59 17.89
N GLU A 216 -14.42 -1.49 18.77
CA GLU A 216 -15.35 -2.59 18.44
C GLU A 216 -16.82 -2.13 18.41
N ASP A 217 -17.17 -1.02 19.07
CA ASP A 217 -18.53 -0.46 19.07
C ASP A 217 -18.88 0.09 17.68
N PRO A 218 -19.82 -0.54 16.93
CA PRO A 218 -20.14 -0.13 15.57
C PRO A 218 -20.78 1.27 15.50
N GLY A 219 -21.52 1.67 16.54
CA GLY A 219 -22.17 2.97 16.62
C GLY A 219 -21.16 4.09 16.84
N LYS A 220 -20.26 3.92 17.83
CA LYS A 220 -19.16 4.87 18.08
C LYS A 220 -18.26 4.99 16.85
N LYS A 221 -17.88 3.86 16.25
CA LYS A 221 -17.08 3.80 15.02
C LYS A 221 -17.74 4.57 13.88
N SER A 222 -19.03 4.34 13.63
CA SER A 222 -19.78 5.05 12.57
C SER A 222 -19.84 6.57 12.80
N ILE A 223 -20.10 7.01 14.04
CA ILE A 223 -20.12 8.43 14.40
C ILE A 223 -18.76 9.08 14.15
N LEU A 224 -17.68 8.43 14.58
CA LEU A 224 -16.31 8.91 14.42
C LEU A 224 -15.89 8.99 12.95
N GLN A 225 -16.20 7.95 12.16
CA GLN A 225 -15.94 7.93 10.72
C GLN A 225 -16.70 9.06 10.01
N ALA A 226 -18.00 9.21 10.27
CA ALA A 226 -18.82 10.29 9.71
C ALA A 226 -18.26 11.67 10.10
N LYS A 227 -17.78 11.81 11.35
CA LYS A 227 -17.20 13.06 11.82
C LYS A 227 -15.92 13.42 11.07
N VAL A 228 -15.00 12.47 10.89
CA VAL A 228 -13.76 12.72 10.15
C VAL A 228 -14.04 13.00 8.67
N GLN A 229 -14.99 12.29 8.04
CA GLN A 229 -15.42 12.57 6.67
C GLN A 229 -15.96 14.00 6.52
N GLU A 230 -16.82 14.45 7.43
CA GLU A 230 -17.33 15.83 7.48
C GLU A 230 -16.18 16.85 7.60
N LEU A 231 -15.24 16.60 8.52
CA LEU A 231 -14.10 17.48 8.76
C LEU A 231 -13.17 17.55 7.54
N CYS A 232 -12.95 16.44 6.84
CA CYS A 232 -12.17 16.38 5.61
C CYS A 232 -12.92 16.88 4.38
N LYS A 233 -14.23 17.17 4.48
CA LYS A 233 -15.12 17.40 3.31
C LYS A 233 -15.02 16.26 2.29
N TRP A 234 -14.93 15.05 2.81
CA TRP A 234 -14.81 13.83 2.02
C TRP A 234 -16.21 13.27 1.74
N ASN A 235 -16.59 13.26 0.46
CA ASN A 235 -17.94 12.83 0.04
C ASN A 235 -17.98 11.37 -0.41
N LYS A 236 -16.87 10.64 -0.32
CA LYS A 236 -16.79 9.21 -0.66
C LYS A 236 -16.78 8.37 0.60
N GLN A 237 -17.03 7.08 0.45
CA GLN A 237 -16.77 6.12 1.52
C GLN A 237 -15.26 5.89 1.67
N GLY A 238 -14.84 5.38 2.84
CA GLY A 238 -13.45 5.01 3.11
C GLY A 238 -12.56 6.13 3.66
N PHE A 239 -11.25 5.86 3.60
CA PHE A 239 -10.20 6.69 4.21
C PHE A 239 -10.03 8.05 3.52
N PRO A 240 -10.10 9.18 4.26
CA PRO A 240 -10.08 10.53 3.66
C PRO A 240 -8.67 11.10 3.43
N GLY A 241 -7.61 10.35 3.70
CA GLY A 241 -6.22 10.81 3.52
C GLY A 241 -5.77 10.84 2.05
N LEU A 242 -4.97 11.84 1.68
CA LEU A 242 -4.45 12.02 0.32
C LEU A 242 -3.44 10.94 -0.07
N GLN A 243 -3.62 10.26 -1.19
CA GLN A 243 -2.65 9.28 -1.68
C GLN A 243 -1.54 9.95 -2.49
N PRO A 244 -0.24 9.75 -2.14
CA PRO A 244 0.85 10.23 -2.96
C PRO A 244 0.87 9.50 -4.32
N VAL A 245 1.33 10.20 -5.36
CA VAL A 245 1.57 9.61 -6.68
C VAL A 245 3.04 9.25 -6.85
N SER A 246 3.32 8.12 -7.50
CA SER A 246 4.70 7.71 -7.79
C SER A 246 5.39 8.73 -8.68
N LEU A 247 6.65 9.05 -8.37
CA LEU A 247 7.47 9.91 -9.20
C LEU A 247 7.78 9.20 -10.53
N SER A 248 7.63 9.92 -11.64
CA SER A 248 7.84 9.45 -13.01
C SER A 248 8.52 10.53 -13.84
N ARG A 249 9.08 10.17 -14.99
CA ARG A 249 9.64 11.14 -15.93
C ARG A 249 8.64 12.21 -16.38
N LYS A 250 7.33 11.93 -16.27
CA LYS A 250 6.27 12.89 -16.61
C LYS A 250 6.07 13.94 -15.52
N ASN A 251 5.93 13.51 -14.26
CA ASN A 251 5.62 14.42 -13.14
C ASN A 251 6.85 14.99 -12.43
N ILE A 252 8.06 14.48 -12.67
CA ILE A 252 9.29 15.04 -12.12
C ILE A 252 9.52 16.50 -12.55
N LYS A 253 9.01 16.90 -13.71
CA LYS A 253 9.04 18.28 -14.21
C LYS A 253 8.35 19.26 -13.26
N LEU A 254 7.36 18.80 -12.49
CA LEU A 254 6.70 19.63 -11.48
C LEU A 254 7.67 20.14 -10.40
N LEU A 255 8.77 19.42 -10.15
CA LEU A 255 9.80 19.86 -9.21
C LEU A 255 10.59 21.08 -9.72
N GLU A 256 10.58 21.34 -11.03
CA GLU A 256 11.17 22.53 -11.65
C GLU A 256 10.15 23.68 -11.79
N GLU A 257 8.87 23.34 -11.96
CA GLU A 257 7.78 24.30 -12.19
C GLU A 257 7.23 24.90 -10.89
N GLU A 258 7.33 24.19 -9.75
CA GLU A 258 6.81 24.63 -8.46
C GLU A 258 7.82 24.42 -7.33
N GLU A 259 7.71 25.23 -6.26
CA GLU A 259 8.49 24.99 -5.05
C GLU A 259 7.99 23.74 -4.31
N TYR A 260 8.84 22.73 -4.24
CA TYR A 260 8.63 21.52 -3.45
C TYR A 260 9.54 21.48 -2.23
N MET A 261 9.13 20.70 -1.25
CA MET A 261 9.97 20.23 -0.16
C MET A 261 10.09 18.71 -0.21
N VAL A 262 11.18 18.19 0.32
CA VAL A 262 11.48 16.76 0.35
C VAL A 262 11.60 16.26 1.78
N SER A 263 11.05 15.08 2.03
CA SER A 263 11.28 14.30 3.24
C SER A 263 11.60 12.86 2.84
N TRP A 264 12.17 12.12 3.77
CA TRP A 264 12.26 10.67 3.65
C TRP A 264 10.89 10.02 3.81
N LYS A 265 10.69 8.88 3.14
CA LYS A 265 9.58 7.97 3.39
C LYS A 265 10.05 6.97 4.44
N ALA A 266 9.25 6.78 5.49
CA ALA A 266 9.54 5.79 6.52
C ALA A 266 8.79 4.50 6.19
N ASP A 267 9.33 3.39 6.69
CA ASP A 267 8.56 2.16 6.81
C ASP A 267 7.66 2.24 8.05
N GLY A 268 6.44 2.73 7.86
CA GLY A 268 5.47 2.98 8.92
C GLY A 268 4.04 2.92 8.43
N MET A 269 3.10 2.84 9.37
CA MET A 269 1.68 2.78 9.04
C MET A 269 1.06 4.16 9.13
N ARG A 270 0.24 4.49 8.14
CA ARG A 270 -0.41 5.79 8.03
C ARG A 270 -1.69 5.84 8.84
N TYR A 271 -1.86 6.90 9.61
CA TYR A 271 -3.11 7.18 10.31
C TYR A 271 -3.51 8.65 10.17
N ILE A 272 -4.81 8.88 9.98
CA ILE A 272 -5.42 10.19 10.28
C ILE A 272 -5.73 10.20 11.77
N VAL A 273 -5.32 11.24 12.49
CA VAL A 273 -5.51 11.31 13.95
C VAL A 273 -6.42 12.48 14.30
N TYR A 274 -7.54 12.17 14.95
CA TYR A 274 -8.51 13.12 15.46
C TYR A 274 -8.34 13.30 16.95
N MET A 275 -8.16 14.54 17.39
CA MET A 275 -8.02 14.95 18.78
C MET A 275 -9.20 15.82 19.18
N ASN A 276 -9.94 15.39 20.19
CA ASN A 276 -11.08 16.14 20.68
C ASN A 276 -11.29 15.94 22.18
N ASP A 277 -11.12 17.01 22.95
CA ASP A 277 -11.44 17.06 24.38
C ASP A 277 -10.70 15.99 25.21
N GLY A 278 -9.43 15.76 24.88
CA GLY A 278 -8.57 14.79 25.56
C GLY A 278 -8.67 13.38 24.99
N GLU A 279 -9.67 13.11 24.15
CA GLU A 279 -9.76 11.85 23.41
C GLU A 279 -8.95 11.91 22.12
N VAL A 280 -8.24 10.81 21.81
CA VAL A 280 -7.43 10.68 20.60
C VAL A 280 -7.86 9.41 19.85
N TYR A 281 -8.24 9.61 18.59
CA TYR A 281 -8.71 8.56 17.71
C TYR A 281 -7.82 8.50 16.46
N ALA A 282 -7.34 7.32 16.10
CA ALA A 282 -6.60 7.09 14.87
C ALA A 282 -7.43 6.28 13.88
N PHE A 283 -7.33 6.65 12.61
CA PHE A 283 -8.05 6.04 11.50
C PHE A 283 -7.02 5.51 10.51
N ASP A 284 -7.01 4.21 10.27
CA ASP A 284 -6.13 3.61 9.28
C ASP A 284 -6.71 3.66 7.87
N ARG A 285 -6.00 3.05 6.92
CA ARG A 285 -6.38 3.05 5.51
C ARG A 285 -7.64 2.24 5.19
N ASP A 286 -7.97 1.25 6.00
CA ASP A 286 -9.24 0.52 5.90
C ASP A 286 -10.38 1.24 6.64
N ASN A 287 -10.11 2.46 7.09
CA ASN A 287 -11.03 3.30 7.87
C ASN A 287 -11.41 2.65 9.21
N GLU A 288 -10.58 1.75 9.73
CA GLU A 288 -10.74 1.19 11.07
C GLU A 288 -10.31 2.22 12.12
N VAL A 289 -11.00 2.19 13.26
CA VAL A 289 -10.87 3.22 14.29
C VAL A 289 -10.18 2.64 15.50
N PHE A 290 -9.16 3.36 15.99
CA PHE A 290 -8.39 3.01 17.16
C PHE A 290 -8.46 4.13 18.19
N GLU A 291 -8.66 3.77 19.45
CA GLU A 291 -8.66 4.67 20.59
C GLU A 291 -7.27 4.64 21.22
N ILE A 292 -6.60 5.80 21.23
CA ILE A 292 -5.25 5.95 21.78
C ILE A 292 -5.38 6.60 23.15
N GLU A 293 -5.24 5.79 24.20
CA GLU A 293 -5.16 6.29 25.56
C GLU A 293 -3.76 6.81 25.88
N ASN A 294 -3.68 7.69 26.88
CA ASN A 294 -2.42 8.24 27.38
C ASN A 294 -1.56 8.92 26.29
N LEU A 295 -2.19 9.71 25.42
CA LEU A 295 -1.52 10.53 24.43
C LEU A 295 -2.04 11.97 24.46
N ASP A 296 -1.39 12.83 25.23
CA ASP A 296 -1.97 14.12 25.62
C ASP A 296 -1.62 15.27 24.68
N PHE A 297 -2.62 15.90 24.07
CA PHE A 297 -2.47 17.09 23.25
C PHE A 297 -3.13 18.29 23.92
N VAL A 298 -2.36 19.35 24.18
CA VAL A 298 -2.83 20.48 25.00
C VAL A 298 -2.62 21.83 24.35
N THR A 299 -3.48 22.78 24.74
CA THR A 299 -3.39 24.21 24.47
C THR A 299 -2.32 24.87 25.36
N LYS A 300 -2.20 26.21 25.26
CA LYS A 300 -1.22 26.99 26.02
C LYS A 300 -1.53 27.01 27.53
N ASP A 301 -2.82 27.03 27.87
CA ASP A 301 -3.35 26.98 29.23
C ASP A 301 -3.34 25.57 29.83
N GLY A 302 -3.11 24.53 28.99
CA GLY A 302 -3.06 23.14 29.41
C GLY A 302 -4.39 22.41 29.27
N SER A 303 -5.42 23.07 28.74
CA SER A 303 -6.67 22.40 28.35
C SER A 303 -6.44 21.46 27.15
N PRO A 304 -7.22 20.39 27.00
CA PRO A 304 -7.07 19.50 25.85
C PRO A 304 -7.35 20.20 24.51
N LEU A 305 -6.64 19.80 23.45
CA LEU A 305 -6.98 20.23 22.09
C LEU A 305 -8.37 19.72 21.70
N GLN A 306 -9.10 20.57 20.97
CA GLN A 306 -10.43 20.26 20.46
C GLN A 306 -10.44 20.31 18.93
N GLY A 307 -11.30 19.49 18.31
CA GLY A 307 -11.57 19.52 16.88
C GLY A 307 -10.33 19.58 15.98
N THR A 308 -9.25 18.89 16.32
CA THR A 308 -7.97 18.94 15.60
C THR A 308 -7.75 17.63 14.86
N LEU A 309 -7.39 17.71 13.57
CA LEU A 309 -7.27 16.57 12.68
C LEU A 309 -5.97 16.65 11.91
N VAL A 310 -5.10 15.66 12.06
CA VAL A 310 -3.75 15.62 11.48
C VAL A 310 -3.53 14.36 10.66
N ASP A 311 -2.61 14.46 9.69
CA ASP A 311 -2.14 13.32 8.89
C ASP A 311 -0.78 12.86 9.41
N THR A 312 -0.68 11.57 9.69
CA THR A 312 0.44 11.00 10.44
C THR A 312 0.93 9.70 9.86
N GLU A 313 2.18 9.40 10.18
CA GLU A 313 2.80 8.10 9.98
C GLU A 313 3.35 7.65 11.33
N VAL A 314 2.98 6.44 11.76
CA VAL A 314 3.45 5.85 13.00
C VAL A 314 4.51 4.81 12.66
N ILE A 315 5.64 4.92 13.33
CA ILE A 315 6.85 4.12 13.10
C ILE A 315 7.36 3.54 14.41
N ILE A 316 8.18 2.49 14.32
CA ILE A 316 8.91 1.92 15.45
C ILE A 316 10.40 2.21 15.26
N ASP A 317 10.94 3.11 16.10
CA ASP A 317 12.38 3.38 16.13
C ASP A 317 13.08 2.37 17.03
N LYS A 318 14.22 1.86 16.58
CA LYS A 318 15.15 1.11 17.40
C LYS A 318 16.13 2.07 18.06
N VAL A 319 16.08 2.17 19.39
CA VAL A 319 16.96 3.05 20.18
C VAL A 319 17.77 2.25 21.19
N MET A 320 19.03 2.62 21.39
CA MET A 320 19.88 2.02 22.43
C MET A 320 19.65 2.70 23.77
N GLU A 321 19.11 1.97 24.74
CA GLU A 321 18.90 2.43 26.11
C GLU A 321 19.57 1.49 27.11
N HIS A 322 20.43 2.05 27.97
CA HIS A 322 21.19 1.28 28.96
C HIS A 322 21.96 0.07 28.38
N GLY A 323 22.37 0.14 27.10
CA GLY A 323 23.08 -0.93 26.40
C GLY A 323 22.19 -1.96 25.70
N TYR A 324 20.87 -1.81 25.72
CA TYR A 324 19.92 -2.71 25.05
C TYR A 324 19.15 -1.97 23.95
N GLU A 325 18.84 -2.67 22.85
CA GLU A 325 17.96 -2.16 21.79
C GLU A 325 16.50 -2.20 22.29
N VAL A 326 15.83 -1.05 22.25
CA VAL A 326 14.44 -0.88 22.67
C VAL A 326 13.65 -0.31 21.49
N ASN A 327 12.51 -0.93 21.20
CA ASN A 327 11.54 -0.41 20.23
C ASN A 327 10.77 0.75 20.85
N ARG A 328 10.81 1.91 20.20
CA ARG A 328 10.07 3.10 20.63
C ARG A 328 9.10 3.56 19.55
N PRO A 329 7.78 3.50 19.81
CA PRO A 329 6.81 4.02 18.88
C PRO A 329 6.89 5.54 18.77
N ARG A 330 6.80 6.03 17.53
CA ARG A 330 6.74 7.46 17.22
C ARG A 330 5.63 7.76 16.23
N MET A 331 4.80 8.73 16.56
CA MET A 331 3.87 9.36 15.64
C MET A 331 4.55 10.57 14.99
N LEU A 332 4.73 10.51 13.68
CA LEU A 332 5.25 11.59 12.84
C LEU A 332 4.09 12.32 12.17
N ILE A 333 3.80 13.53 12.62
CA ILE A 333 2.78 14.40 12.01
C ILE A 333 3.40 15.14 10.83
N TYR A 334 2.87 14.96 9.63
CA TYR A 334 3.40 15.60 8.43
C TYR A 334 2.45 16.61 7.77
N ASP A 335 1.14 16.54 8.03
CA ASP A 335 0.19 17.58 7.60
C ASP A 335 -0.97 17.73 8.61
N ILE A 336 -1.75 18.80 8.48
CA ILE A 336 -2.88 19.13 9.34
C ILE A 336 -4.07 19.63 8.52
N MET A 337 -5.25 19.08 8.79
CA MET A 337 -6.50 19.42 8.08
C MET A 337 -7.39 20.35 8.92
N ARG A 338 -7.45 20.11 10.24
CA ARG A 338 -8.22 20.91 11.19
C ARG A 338 -7.38 21.29 12.39
N PHE A 339 -7.54 22.51 12.87
CA PHE A 339 -6.95 22.95 14.12
C PHE A 339 -7.98 23.74 14.92
N ALA A 340 -8.25 23.33 16.16
CA ALA A 340 -9.24 23.98 17.03
C ALA A 340 -10.62 24.16 16.34
N GLY A 341 -11.05 23.17 15.55
CA GLY A 341 -12.29 23.20 14.76
C GLY A 341 -12.20 23.97 13.43
N PHE A 342 -11.20 24.84 13.26
CA PHE A 342 -11.01 25.61 12.03
C PHE A 342 -10.49 24.75 10.88
N ASN A 343 -10.97 25.03 9.67
CA ASN A 343 -10.49 24.39 8.44
C ASN A 343 -9.19 25.07 7.97
N VAL A 344 -8.07 24.37 8.12
CA VAL A 344 -6.75 24.85 7.67
C VAL A 344 -6.30 24.21 6.36
N MET A 345 -7.10 23.30 5.77
CA MET A 345 -6.79 22.66 4.47
C MET A 345 -6.64 23.68 3.34
N LYS A 346 -7.28 24.85 3.44
CA LYS A 346 -7.18 25.93 2.45
C LYS A 346 -5.91 26.78 2.57
N GLU A 347 -5.18 26.65 3.67
CA GLU A 347 -3.90 27.34 3.84
C GLU A 347 -2.80 26.61 3.05
N PRO A 348 -1.77 27.32 2.57
CA PRO A 348 -0.61 26.69 1.94
C PRO A 348 0.16 25.78 2.92
N PHE A 349 0.83 24.75 2.41
CA PHE A 349 1.50 23.73 3.25
C PHE A 349 2.45 24.34 4.28
N HIS A 350 3.26 25.36 3.93
CA HIS A 350 4.18 25.97 4.90
C HIS A 350 3.49 26.54 6.16
N LYS A 351 2.28 27.08 6.04
CA LYS A 351 1.50 27.55 7.20
C LYS A 351 0.94 26.39 8.01
N ARG A 352 0.43 25.35 7.34
CA ARG A 352 -0.03 24.11 8.00
C ARG A 352 1.11 23.45 8.78
N PHE A 353 2.30 23.44 8.18
CA PHE A 353 3.54 22.96 8.76
C PHE A 353 3.99 23.78 9.97
N GLU A 354 3.83 25.11 9.92
CA GLU A 354 4.06 26.00 11.07
C GLU A 354 3.09 25.71 12.21
N ILE A 355 1.78 25.56 11.93
CA ILE A 355 0.75 25.23 12.93
C ILE A 355 1.11 23.93 13.67
N ILE A 356 1.54 22.88 12.97
CA ILE A 356 1.97 21.64 13.62
C ILE A 356 3.13 21.91 14.60
N GLN A 357 4.13 22.69 14.16
CA GLN A 357 5.29 22.98 14.99
C GLN A 357 4.93 23.81 16.22
N THR A 358 4.21 24.91 16.04
CA THR A 358 3.94 25.90 17.09
C THR A 358 2.80 25.47 18.00
N GLU A 359 1.71 24.98 17.43
CA GLU A 359 0.47 24.74 18.16
C GLU A 359 0.36 23.32 18.71
N ILE A 360 1.06 22.34 18.13
CA ILE A 360 1.04 20.95 18.60
C ILE A 360 2.36 20.60 19.30
N ILE A 361 3.48 20.63 18.57
CA ILE A 361 4.75 20.12 19.09
C ILE A 361 5.30 21.01 20.20
N ASN A 362 5.40 22.32 19.98
CA ASN A 362 5.98 23.23 20.97
C ASN A 362 5.11 23.32 22.25
N LYS A 363 3.78 23.30 22.12
CA LYS A 363 2.88 23.28 23.28
C LYS A 363 3.00 22.01 24.10
N ARG A 364 3.06 20.83 23.45
CA ARG A 364 3.34 19.57 24.14
C ARG A 364 4.70 19.59 24.86
N LYS A 365 5.75 20.10 24.19
CA LYS A 365 7.08 20.28 24.82
C LYS A 365 7.03 21.19 26.04
N ALA A 366 6.37 22.34 25.95
CA ALA A 366 6.19 23.24 27.08
C ALA A 366 5.41 22.59 28.23
N ALA A 367 4.40 21.77 27.90
CA ALA A 367 3.62 21.05 28.88
C ALA A 367 4.45 19.98 29.63
N PHE A 368 5.35 19.26 28.93
CA PHE A 368 6.33 18.37 29.57
C PHE A 368 7.26 19.13 30.53
N VAL A 369 7.82 20.26 30.09
CA VAL A 369 8.71 21.09 30.93
C VAL A 369 7.99 21.61 32.18
N SER A 370 6.72 22.01 32.03
CA SER A 370 5.91 22.48 33.16
C SER A 370 5.38 21.37 34.08
N GLY A 371 5.59 20.10 33.74
CA GLY A 371 5.07 18.95 34.48
C GLY A 371 3.56 18.70 34.33
N ARG A 372 2.87 19.42 33.43
CA ARG A 372 1.44 19.22 33.12
C ARG A 372 1.20 17.88 32.41
N ILE A 373 2.13 17.49 31.54
CA ILE A 373 2.15 16.17 30.91
C ILE A 373 3.38 15.44 31.43
N ARG A 374 3.21 14.16 31.76
CA ARG A 374 4.29 13.29 32.21
C ARG A 374 4.81 12.45 31.05
N PRO A 375 6.07 12.64 30.60
CA PRO A 375 6.62 11.89 29.47
C PRO A 375 6.51 10.37 29.62
N GLU A 376 6.71 9.86 30.83
CA GLU A 376 6.67 8.43 31.16
C GLU A 376 5.27 7.81 31.07
N ARG A 377 4.22 8.64 31.08
CA ARG A 377 2.85 8.19 30.88
C ARG A 377 2.44 8.16 29.42
N GLN A 378 3.22 8.77 28.52
CA GLN A 378 2.83 8.84 27.12
C GLN A 378 3.09 7.51 26.42
N ILE A 379 2.06 6.97 25.77
CA ILE A 379 2.12 5.68 25.06
C ILE A 379 3.13 5.68 23.90
N MET A 380 3.34 6.84 23.27
CA MET A 380 4.29 7.01 22.18
C MET A 380 4.82 8.44 22.12
N SER A 381 5.96 8.62 21.44
CA SER A 381 6.49 9.96 21.19
C SER A 381 5.77 10.61 20.00
N VAL A 382 5.54 11.92 20.05
CA VAL A 382 4.94 12.68 18.95
C VAL A 382 5.94 13.70 18.43
N ARG A 383 6.17 13.69 17.11
CA ARG A 383 7.08 14.60 16.43
C ARG A 383 6.42 15.14 15.16
N ARG A 384 6.88 16.28 14.70
CA ARG A 384 6.61 16.71 13.33
C ARG A 384 7.60 15.98 12.41
N LYS A 385 7.14 15.50 11.27
CA LYS A 385 8.01 14.98 10.21
C LYS A 385 8.77 16.13 9.58
N ASP A 386 10.09 16.04 9.49
CA ASP A 386 10.88 17.14 8.95
C ASP A 386 10.89 17.13 7.43
N PHE A 387 10.63 18.29 6.85
CA PHE A 387 10.73 18.55 5.42
C PHE A 387 11.87 19.54 5.17
N TYR A 388 12.60 19.31 4.09
CA TYR A 388 13.76 20.08 3.71
C TYR A 388 13.59 20.65 2.30
N ASP A 389 14.43 21.62 1.96
CA ASP A 389 14.54 22.10 0.60
C ASP A 389 15.02 20.98 -0.35
N LEU A 390 14.62 21.03 -1.63
CA LEU A 390 15.03 20.04 -2.63
C LEU A 390 16.55 19.87 -2.74
N CYS A 391 17.33 20.92 -2.48
CA CYS A 391 18.79 20.82 -2.47
C CYS A 391 19.33 19.85 -1.39
N ALA A 392 18.54 19.52 -0.37
CA ALA A 392 18.90 18.55 0.66
C ALA A 392 18.67 17.09 0.25
N THR A 393 18.08 16.82 -0.93
CA THR A 393 17.72 15.46 -1.38
C THR A 393 18.89 14.47 -1.28
N ALA A 394 20.09 14.86 -1.73
CA ALA A 394 21.27 13.99 -1.66
C ALA A 394 21.68 13.68 -0.20
N LYS A 395 21.52 14.66 0.71
CA LYS A 395 21.88 14.51 2.13
C LYS A 395 20.99 13.51 2.86
N LEU A 396 19.76 13.31 2.40
CA LEU A 396 18.83 12.33 2.98
C LEU A 396 19.28 10.88 2.77
N PHE A 397 20.18 10.63 1.82
CA PHE A 397 20.78 9.30 1.60
C PHE A 397 22.18 9.17 2.19
N GLU A 398 22.74 10.24 2.76
CA GLU A 398 24.07 10.16 3.37
C GLU A 398 24.04 9.24 4.60
N PRO A 399 25.09 8.43 4.83
CA PRO A 399 25.14 7.51 5.97
C PRO A 399 24.89 8.21 7.32
N LYS A 400 25.34 9.46 7.44
CA LYS A 400 25.11 10.27 8.64
C LYS A 400 23.62 10.49 8.92
N PHE A 401 22.82 10.74 7.88
CA PHE A 401 21.38 10.92 8.03
C PHE A 401 20.71 9.59 8.35
N VAL A 402 20.99 8.54 7.58
CA VAL A 402 20.41 7.20 7.79
C VAL A 402 20.73 6.67 9.19
N GLN A 403 21.93 6.91 9.71
CA GLN A 403 22.30 6.52 11.08
C GLN A 403 21.58 7.33 12.18
N HIS A 404 21.14 8.55 11.89
CA HIS A 404 20.37 9.36 12.85
C HIS A 404 18.89 8.97 12.89
N VAL A 405 18.40 8.36 11.82
CA VAL A 405 17.02 7.90 11.69
C VAL A 405 16.97 6.47 12.21
N GLY A 406 16.32 6.25 13.35
CA GLY A 406 16.30 4.95 14.06
C GLY A 406 15.41 3.89 13.42
N HIS A 407 15.01 4.10 12.17
CA HIS A 407 14.03 3.31 11.43
C HIS A 407 14.40 3.27 9.94
N GLU A 408 13.81 2.32 9.22
CA GLU A 408 14.12 2.13 7.81
C GLU A 408 13.57 3.25 6.93
N ILE A 409 14.37 3.65 5.94
CA ILE A 409 14.01 4.63 4.91
C ILE A 409 13.84 3.88 3.59
N ASP A 410 12.61 3.83 3.07
CA ASP A 410 12.27 3.08 1.85
C ASP A 410 12.05 3.99 0.62
N GLY A 411 12.26 5.30 0.77
CA GLY A 411 12.19 6.24 -0.33
C GLY A 411 12.14 7.70 0.09
N LEU A 412 11.62 8.53 -0.81
CA LEU A 412 11.42 9.97 -0.60
C LEU A 412 9.97 10.34 -0.89
N ILE A 413 9.51 11.39 -0.22
CA ILE A 413 8.24 12.04 -0.49
C ILE A 413 8.47 13.52 -0.82
N PHE A 414 7.82 13.98 -1.89
CA PHE A 414 7.91 15.34 -2.37
C PHE A 414 6.58 16.04 -2.13
N GLN A 415 6.60 17.11 -1.34
CA GLN A 415 5.43 17.87 -0.94
C GLN A 415 5.48 19.28 -1.55
N PRO A 416 4.50 19.67 -2.38
CA PRO A 416 4.44 21.04 -2.87
C PRO A 416 4.25 22.03 -1.71
N LYS A 417 5.07 23.08 -1.65
CA LYS A 417 5.18 24.00 -0.51
C LYS A 417 4.01 24.98 -0.40
N HIS A 418 3.42 25.35 -1.53
CA HIS A 418 2.36 26.36 -1.61
C HIS A 418 0.99 25.80 -1.92
N ARG A 419 0.89 24.51 -2.27
CA ARG A 419 -0.41 23.91 -2.56
C ARG A 419 -1.25 23.74 -1.28
N VAL A 420 -2.54 23.97 -1.44
CA VAL A 420 -3.56 23.67 -0.45
C VAL A 420 -3.69 22.15 -0.28
N PHE A 421 -4.26 21.70 0.83
CA PHE A 421 -4.58 20.29 1.03
C PHE A 421 -5.74 19.94 0.08
N ALA A 422 -5.44 19.11 -0.93
CA ALA A 422 -6.39 18.81 -2.00
C ALA A 422 -7.64 18.12 -1.45
N HIS A 423 -8.80 18.42 -2.03
CA HIS A 423 -10.05 17.72 -1.76
C HIS A 423 -10.32 16.82 -2.95
N SER A 424 -9.93 15.54 -2.86
CA SER A 424 -9.99 14.58 -3.98
C SER A 424 -9.15 15.00 -5.21
N PHE A 425 -8.70 14.03 -6.01
CA PHE A 425 -8.04 14.28 -7.29
C PHE A 425 -9.04 14.94 -8.28
N SER A 426 -9.27 16.25 -8.15
CA SER A 426 -9.76 17.07 -9.25
C SER A 426 -8.56 17.82 -9.82
N LEU A 427 -7.71 17.07 -10.53
CA LEU A 427 -6.99 17.65 -11.65
C LEU A 427 -8.05 17.93 -12.71
N LYS A 428 -8.67 19.11 -12.66
CA LYS A 428 -9.23 19.68 -13.89
C LYS A 428 -8.01 20.02 -14.76
N ASN A 429 -7.97 19.37 -15.92
CA ASN A 429 -6.98 19.55 -16.97
C ASN A 429 -6.71 21.02 -17.29
#